data_AF-A0A8H6FKT0-F1
#
_entry.id   AF-A0A8H6FKT0-F1
#
_cell.length_a   1.000
_cell.length_b   1.000
_cell.length_c   1.000
_cell.angle_alpha   90.00
_cell.angle_beta   90.00
_cell.angle_gamma   90.00
#
_symmetry.space_group_name_H-M   'P 1'
#
loop_
_entity.id
_entity.type
_entity.pdbx_description
1 polymer ?
#
loop_
_entity_poly.entity_id
_entity_poly.type
_entity_poly.pdbx_seq_one_letter_code
_entity_poly.pdbx_strand_id
1 'polypeptide(L)'
;MTSYEWQAGHVYGGHIKPRYSAISYTWGRYRLNSALERPHVKPIELDGVDWEIPRIDDSHFTVGQFEELIRRSIEPTSYSGHNPAFTPSKIEFVWLDVACINQIPNHPQMAVEIGRQARIFRKAKRVIVWLNQATLQGLEREINGIVAAAATAEPRLTQTLLPEDQWTSIPGSKFKMTLLRNERWLASMIKETKAKIKENWFGIVANTRRMLLQGDEQWLASALENISLLTEERWFSSLWTLQEAFLSQWAYVISGEVEALRVGSPQLRDIFTACETLSAVCKRSVAYKRALSLPTADTEVRLIDMIERSGLAALAMENPMALYTVASNRLTSRPVDRVYGIMQVFDFQLGISAPHADKGASPNLPELELQLGQELLTKYPIMSQLHVHTQPARQGQAWRVSSNSRVPELASKVGYFVTSSFLGDHKCLCQFSSTKVDGNSCASFVGKICSFEILQKAWSSMDRHILPRRRTGKKSTQQIIVDSSALLPFSLFTDDPTQDIPRDERQHRLAAELVTLCSRQGLSIYVLLLGRFSDDQHTEGWWKLAGGSNSEFNGDRFNIGLILIQKTNAEVWSRLGICIWDLGQTASGQNSALQNDLLEGNANDWKLLSGLFE
;
A
#
# COMPACT_ATOMS: atom_id res chain seq x y z
N MET A 1 -4.93 39.21 -7.95
CA MET A 1 -3.86 38.48 -7.21
C MET A 1 -2.60 38.49 -8.05
N THR A 2 -1.41 38.30 -7.48
CA THR A 2 -0.15 38.34 -8.26
C THR A 2 0.59 37.01 -8.20
N SER A 3 0.88 36.43 -9.37
CA SER A 3 1.79 35.29 -9.49
C SER A 3 3.23 35.79 -9.56
N TYR A 4 4.13 35.11 -8.87
CA TYR A 4 5.55 35.41 -8.88
C TYR A 4 6.31 34.24 -9.49
N GLU A 5 7.06 34.50 -10.56
CA GLU A 5 7.90 33.48 -11.18
C GLU A 5 9.00 33.01 -10.21
N TRP A 6 9.31 31.71 -10.25
CA TRP A 6 10.41 31.15 -9.48
C TRP A 6 11.75 31.66 -9.99
N GLN A 7 12.60 32.10 -9.06
CA GLN A 7 13.99 32.45 -9.32
C GLN A 7 14.93 31.54 -8.52
N ALA A 8 16.17 31.43 -9.00
CA ALA A 8 17.22 30.65 -8.34
C ALA A 8 17.34 31.02 -6.85
N GLY A 9 17.49 30.02 -5.98
CA GLY A 9 17.49 30.22 -4.53
C GLY A 9 16.09 30.19 -3.86
N HIS A 10 15.04 29.82 -4.60
CA HIS A 10 13.65 29.83 -4.13
C HIS A 10 13.16 31.24 -3.81
N VAL A 11 13.42 32.18 -4.72
CA VAL A 11 13.00 33.58 -4.61
C VAL A 11 11.78 33.82 -5.49
N TYR A 12 10.79 34.52 -4.97
CA TYR A 12 9.52 34.83 -5.64
C TYR A 12 9.15 36.29 -5.37
N GLY A 13 9.31 37.18 -6.34
CA GLY A 13 9.01 38.62 -6.13
C GLY A 13 9.82 39.26 -4.98
N GLY A 14 11.04 38.80 -4.74
CA GLY A 14 11.88 39.23 -3.60
C GLY A 14 11.68 38.44 -2.30
N HIS A 15 10.67 37.57 -2.22
CA HIS A 15 10.43 36.70 -1.06
C HIS A 15 11.26 35.43 -1.15
N ILE A 16 12.12 35.19 -0.16
CA ILE A 16 13.01 34.02 -0.11
C ILE A 16 12.33 32.90 0.67
N LYS A 17 12.14 31.75 0.04
CA LYS A 17 11.50 30.54 0.63
C LYS A 17 10.21 30.88 1.40
N PRO A 18 9.25 31.57 0.75
CA PRO A 18 8.02 31.98 1.43
C PRO A 18 7.27 30.77 2.00
N ARG A 19 6.57 30.98 3.11
CA ARG A 19 5.60 30.00 3.62
C ARG A 19 4.35 30.08 2.76
N TYR A 20 3.88 28.94 2.25
CA TYR A 20 2.71 28.88 1.40
C TYR A 20 1.76 27.74 1.79
N SER A 21 0.49 27.93 1.42
CA SER A 21 -0.51 26.86 1.33
C SER A 21 -0.50 26.28 -0.09
N ALA A 22 -0.79 25.00 -0.26
CA ALA A 22 -1.06 24.40 -1.58
C ALA A 22 -2.53 23.97 -1.66
N ILE A 23 -3.16 24.17 -2.81
CA ILE A 23 -4.54 23.74 -3.06
C ILE A 23 -4.52 22.66 -4.14
N SER A 24 -5.15 21.54 -3.84
CA SER A 24 -5.34 20.38 -4.71
C SER A 24 -6.78 20.37 -5.22
N TYR A 25 -6.95 20.41 -6.55
CA TYR A 25 -8.24 20.50 -7.23
C TYR A 25 -8.13 19.94 -8.66
N THR A 26 -9.22 19.96 -9.44
CA THR A 26 -9.28 19.31 -10.77
C THR A 26 -9.66 20.27 -11.91
N TRP A 27 -9.09 21.47 -11.96
CA TRP A 27 -9.42 22.50 -12.95
C TRP A 27 -9.29 22.03 -14.39
N GLY A 28 -8.22 21.31 -14.72
CA GLY A 28 -7.98 20.79 -16.07
C GLY A 28 -9.11 19.91 -16.63
N ARG A 29 -9.97 19.33 -15.76
CA ARG A 29 -11.12 18.51 -16.19
C ARG A 29 -12.35 19.30 -16.60
N TYR A 30 -12.37 20.58 -16.26
CA TYR A 30 -13.50 21.49 -16.47
C TYR A 30 -13.06 22.74 -17.24
N ARG A 31 -11.85 22.71 -17.81
CA ARG A 31 -11.33 23.78 -18.66
C ARG A 31 -12.21 23.90 -19.90
N LEU A 32 -12.67 25.12 -20.20
CA LEU A 32 -13.30 25.46 -21.46
C LEU A 32 -12.22 25.53 -22.55
N ASN A 33 -12.44 24.82 -23.67
CA ASN A 33 -11.39 24.61 -24.68
C ASN A 33 -11.36 25.67 -25.77
N SER A 34 -12.44 26.43 -25.91
CA SER A 34 -12.59 27.45 -26.95
C SER A 34 -13.00 28.78 -26.35
N ALA A 35 -12.50 29.88 -26.89
CA ALA A 35 -12.99 31.24 -26.56
C ALA A 35 -14.48 31.41 -26.86
N LEU A 36 -15.04 30.59 -27.76
CA LEU A 36 -16.46 30.61 -28.11
C LEU A 36 -17.34 29.83 -27.12
N GLU A 37 -16.74 28.95 -26.31
CA GLU A 37 -17.47 28.16 -25.33
C GLU A 37 -17.78 29.05 -24.11
N ARG A 38 -19.07 29.31 -23.84
CA ARG A 38 -19.54 30.17 -22.74
C ARG A 38 -18.75 31.49 -22.61
N PRO A 39 -18.85 32.43 -23.57
CA PRO A 39 -18.02 33.64 -23.62
C PRO A 39 -18.22 34.60 -22.44
N HIS A 40 -19.30 34.46 -21.67
CA HIS A 40 -19.59 35.26 -20.49
C HIS A 40 -18.75 34.85 -19.27
N VAL A 41 -18.26 33.61 -19.22
CA VAL A 41 -17.39 33.15 -18.13
C VAL A 41 -16.03 33.79 -18.31
N LYS A 42 -15.54 34.46 -17.28
CA LYS A 42 -14.20 35.06 -17.24
C LYS A 42 -13.20 34.12 -16.56
N PRO A 43 -11.91 34.17 -16.91
CA PRO A 43 -10.88 33.51 -16.11
C PRO A 43 -10.66 34.24 -14.79
N ILE A 44 -9.94 33.61 -13.86
CA ILE A 44 -9.45 34.26 -12.64
C ILE A 44 -8.46 35.38 -13.00
N GLU A 45 -8.60 36.55 -12.36
CA GLU A 45 -7.76 37.71 -12.63
C GLU A 45 -6.42 37.62 -11.86
N LEU A 46 -5.34 37.45 -12.63
CA LEU A 46 -3.98 37.25 -12.12
C LEU A 46 -2.99 38.17 -12.84
N ASP A 47 -2.24 38.95 -12.06
CA ASP A 47 -1.08 39.70 -12.53
C ASP A 47 0.17 38.81 -12.49
N GLY A 48 1.18 39.14 -13.30
CA GLY A 48 2.50 38.49 -13.26
C GLY A 48 2.60 37.16 -14.01
N VAL A 49 1.61 36.82 -14.83
CA VAL A 49 1.65 35.71 -15.79
C VAL A 49 1.63 36.25 -17.22
N ASP A 50 2.37 35.61 -18.13
CA ASP A 50 2.44 35.96 -19.55
C ASP A 50 1.60 35.03 -20.44
N TRP A 51 0.81 34.14 -19.84
CA TRP A 51 -0.13 33.24 -20.52
C TRP A 51 -1.58 33.56 -20.18
N GLU A 52 -2.48 33.21 -21.11
CA GLU A 52 -3.92 33.26 -20.85
C GLU A 52 -4.31 32.18 -19.83
N ILE A 53 -4.92 32.60 -18.73
CA ILE A 53 -5.44 31.69 -17.73
C ILE A 53 -6.68 30.97 -18.30
N PRO A 54 -6.72 29.63 -18.30
CA PRO A 54 -7.84 28.89 -18.84
C PRO A 54 -9.14 29.20 -18.08
N ARG A 55 -10.23 29.36 -18.82
CA ARG A 55 -11.58 29.54 -18.25
C ARG A 55 -12.12 28.21 -17.74
N ILE A 56 -13.00 28.27 -16.75
CA ILE A 56 -13.61 27.10 -16.10
C ILE A 56 -15.09 27.00 -16.53
N ASP A 57 -15.60 25.78 -16.68
CA ASP A 57 -17.05 25.56 -16.77
C ASP A 57 -17.69 25.87 -15.40
N ASP A 58 -18.42 26.98 -15.35
CA ASP A 58 -19.05 27.55 -14.16
C ASP A 58 -20.25 26.73 -13.64
N SER A 59 -20.64 25.65 -14.32
CA SER A 59 -21.58 24.66 -13.77
C SER A 59 -20.94 23.75 -12.70
N HIS A 60 -19.61 23.78 -12.57
CA HIS A 60 -18.88 23.04 -11.54
C HIS A 60 -18.49 23.95 -10.38
N PHE A 61 -17.82 25.06 -10.67
CA PHE A 61 -17.59 26.13 -9.70
C PHE A 61 -17.30 27.44 -10.42
N THR A 62 -17.64 28.54 -9.76
CA THR A 62 -17.39 29.89 -10.24
C THR A 62 -15.99 30.37 -9.87
N VAL A 63 -15.47 31.34 -10.61
CA VAL A 63 -14.22 32.03 -10.24
C VAL A 63 -14.32 32.65 -8.84
N GLY A 64 -15.47 33.21 -8.47
CA GLY A 64 -15.68 33.79 -7.13
C GLY A 64 -15.55 32.76 -6.00
N GLN A 65 -16.07 31.54 -6.19
CA GLN A 65 -15.85 30.45 -5.23
C GLN A 65 -14.36 30.09 -5.13
N PHE A 66 -13.64 30.02 -6.25
CA PHE A 66 -12.22 29.73 -6.24
C PHE A 66 -11.39 30.83 -5.57
N GLU A 67 -11.73 32.11 -5.77
CA GLU A 67 -11.10 33.25 -5.08
C GLU A 67 -11.36 33.23 -3.57
N GLU A 68 -12.58 32.88 -3.15
CA GLU A 68 -12.89 32.65 -1.73
C GLU A 68 -12.03 31.53 -1.17
N LEU A 69 -11.83 30.43 -1.90
CA LEU A 69 -11.02 29.31 -1.45
C LEU A 69 -9.56 29.73 -1.24
N ILE A 70 -9.03 30.52 -2.18
CA ILE A 70 -7.68 31.08 -2.08
C ILE A 70 -7.57 31.95 -0.82
N ARG A 71 -8.54 32.83 -0.57
CA ARG A 71 -8.59 33.68 0.62
C ARG A 71 -8.63 32.85 1.91
N ARG A 72 -9.49 31.84 1.98
CA ARG A 72 -9.58 30.92 3.13
C ARG A 72 -8.30 30.12 3.35
N SER A 73 -7.60 29.76 2.29
CA SER A 73 -6.38 28.94 2.39
C SER A 73 -5.24 29.61 3.16
N ILE A 74 -5.24 30.94 3.20
CA ILE A 74 -4.22 31.77 3.84
C ILE A 74 -4.66 32.34 5.20
N GLU A 75 -5.94 32.19 5.57
CA GLU A 75 -6.44 32.64 6.87
C GLU A 75 -5.72 31.91 8.03
N PRO A 76 -5.45 32.60 9.14
CA PRO A 76 -4.98 31.94 10.36
C PRO A 76 -6.02 30.89 10.77
N THR A 77 -5.61 29.63 10.83
CA THR A 77 -6.48 28.60 11.38
C THR A 77 -6.55 28.81 12.88
N SER A 78 -7.76 28.81 13.45
CA SER A 78 -8.03 28.81 14.89
C SER A 78 -7.60 27.50 15.56
N TYR A 79 -6.45 26.95 15.17
CA TYR A 79 -6.01 25.61 15.51
C TYR A 79 -5.38 25.61 16.92
N SER A 80 -6.05 24.94 17.85
CA SER A 80 -5.58 24.65 19.21
C SER A 80 -5.15 23.18 19.38
N GLY A 81 -4.86 22.47 18.28
CA GLY A 81 -4.54 21.04 18.30
C GLY A 81 -3.15 20.72 18.86
N HIS A 82 -2.99 19.47 19.32
CA HIS A 82 -2.00 18.91 20.26
C HIS A 82 -0.48 19.07 19.98
N ASN A 83 -0.06 19.91 19.03
CA ASN A 83 1.36 20.25 18.87
C ASN A 83 1.61 21.70 19.32
N PRO A 84 1.99 21.93 20.60
CA PRO A 84 2.23 23.27 21.14
C PRO A 84 3.40 24.01 20.45
N ALA A 85 4.16 23.35 19.56
CA ALA A 85 5.22 23.98 18.77
C ALA A 85 4.69 24.74 17.53
N PHE A 86 3.42 24.61 17.16
CA PHE A 86 2.85 25.30 16.00
C PHE A 86 2.17 26.62 16.40
N THR A 87 2.95 27.71 16.39
CA THR A 87 2.36 29.05 16.43
C THR A 87 1.63 29.32 15.11
N PRO A 88 0.38 29.83 15.13
CA PRO A 88 -0.34 30.20 13.92
C PRO A 88 0.36 31.40 13.26
N SER A 89 1.32 31.11 12.38
CA SER A 89 1.96 32.12 11.56
C SER A 89 1.05 32.45 10.38
N LYS A 90 0.87 33.74 10.10
CA LYS A 90 0.24 34.22 8.87
C LYS A 90 0.92 33.57 7.65
N ILE A 91 0.11 32.98 6.76
CA ILE A 91 0.55 32.52 5.44
C ILE A 91 0.08 33.60 4.46
N GLU A 92 0.94 34.00 3.52
CA GLU A 92 0.61 35.04 2.53
C GLU A 92 0.70 34.53 1.09
N PHE A 93 1.24 33.32 0.90
CA PHE A 93 1.46 32.71 -0.40
C PHE A 93 0.58 31.48 -0.56
N VAL A 94 0.14 31.26 -1.79
CA VAL A 94 -0.57 30.05 -2.19
C VAL A 94 0.10 29.49 -3.45
N TRP A 95 0.17 28.18 -3.55
CA TRP A 95 0.53 27.50 -4.79
C TRP A 95 -0.74 26.95 -5.45
N LEU A 96 -0.94 27.29 -6.73
CA LEU A 96 -2.08 26.91 -7.56
C LEU A 96 -1.56 26.45 -8.92
N ASP A 97 -2.01 25.28 -9.40
CA ASP A 97 -1.53 24.73 -10.67
C ASP A 97 -1.75 25.70 -11.86
N VAL A 98 -2.92 26.33 -11.91
CA VAL A 98 -3.39 27.18 -13.01
C VAL A 98 -2.63 28.50 -13.09
N ALA A 99 -2.08 28.96 -11.97
CA ALA A 99 -1.36 30.22 -11.82
C ALA A 99 0.16 30.07 -11.74
N CYS A 100 0.65 28.91 -11.32
CA CYS A 100 2.07 28.64 -11.12
C CYS A 100 2.67 27.72 -12.19
N ILE A 101 1.85 27.07 -13.02
CA ILE A 101 2.30 26.28 -14.16
C ILE A 101 1.82 26.98 -15.43
N ASN A 102 2.75 27.25 -16.35
CA ASN A 102 2.42 27.81 -17.65
C ASN A 102 1.41 26.91 -18.37
N GLN A 103 0.24 27.45 -18.73
CA GLN A 103 -0.89 26.70 -19.28
C GLN A 103 -0.85 26.57 -20.82
N ILE A 104 0.19 27.10 -21.47
CA ILE A 104 0.42 26.98 -22.91
C ILE A 104 0.81 25.53 -23.23
N PRO A 105 0.08 24.83 -24.12
CA PRO A 105 0.40 23.46 -24.48
C PRO A 105 1.85 23.29 -24.96
N ASN A 106 2.51 22.24 -24.47
CA ASN A 106 3.91 21.90 -24.81
C ASN A 106 4.97 22.95 -24.41
N HIS A 107 4.64 23.93 -23.55
CA HIS A 107 5.63 24.89 -23.10
C HIS A 107 6.72 24.20 -22.25
N PRO A 108 8.03 24.40 -22.50
CA PRO A 108 9.09 23.70 -21.78
C PRO A 108 9.06 23.88 -20.25
N GLN A 109 8.65 25.06 -19.77
CA GLN A 109 8.54 25.32 -18.34
C GLN A 109 7.42 24.50 -17.68
N MET A 110 6.37 24.11 -18.41
CA MET A 110 5.29 23.28 -17.88
C MET A 110 5.84 21.95 -17.35
N ALA A 111 6.70 21.27 -18.13
CA ALA A 111 7.31 20.01 -17.70
C ALA A 111 8.24 20.19 -16.49
N VAL A 112 8.95 21.33 -16.41
CA VAL A 112 9.83 21.65 -15.28
C VAL A 112 9.03 21.88 -14.00
N GLU A 113 7.94 22.64 -14.06
CA GLU A 113 7.08 22.92 -12.91
C GLU A 113 6.26 21.71 -12.49
N ILE A 114 5.73 20.94 -13.45
CA ILE A 114 5.16 19.62 -13.17
C ILE A 114 6.22 18.80 -12.41
N GLY A 115 7.46 18.77 -12.91
CA GLY A 115 8.67 18.17 -12.30
C GLY A 115 8.93 18.51 -10.83
N ARG A 116 8.36 19.61 -10.33
CA ARG A 116 8.57 20.14 -8.97
C ARG A 116 7.39 19.89 -8.04
N GLN A 117 6.24 19.44 -8.56
CA GLN A 117 5.00 19.31 -7.79
C GLN A 117 5.19 18.53 -6.49
N ALA A 118 5.91 17.41 -6.52
CA ALA A 118 6.09 16.63 -5.29
C ALA A 118 6.81 17.42 -4.20
N ARG A 119 7.84 18.20 -4.56
CA ARG A 119 8.58 19.05 -3.63
C ARG A 119 7.72 20.21 -3.13
N ILE A 120 6.80 20.71 -3.96
CA ILE A 120 5.86 21.76 -3.60
C ILE A 120 4.90 21.26 -2.52
N PHE A 121 4.25 20.11 -2.72
CA PHE A 121 3.32 19.57 -1.73
C PHE A 121 4.03 19.18 -0.42
N ARG A 122 5.21 18.55 -0.48
CA ARG A 122 6.00 18.22 0.74
C ARG A 122 6.40 19.44 1.57
N LYS A 123 6.62 20.60 0.93
CA LYS A 123 7.08 21.83 1.62
C LYS A 123 5.96 22.78 1.99
N ALA A 124 4.74 22.55 1.49
CA ALA A 124 3.58 23.36 1.83
C ALA A 124 3.35 23.34 3.36
N LYS A 125 3.03 24.50 3.94
CA LYS A 125 2.71 24.59 5.37
C LYS A 125 1.31 24.09 5.68
N ARG A 126 0.47 24.09 4.65
CA ARG A 126 -0.91 23.62 4.68
C ARG A 126 -1.26 23.13 3.30
N VAL A 127 -1.99 22.04 3.23
CA VAL A 127 -2.56 21.53 1.97
C VAL A 127 -4.06 21.44 2.13
N ILE A 128 -4.78 21.88 1.12
CA ILE A 128 -6.24 21.84 1.06
C ILE A 128 -6.64 21.04 -0.17
N VAL A 129 -7.51 20.06 0.03
CA VAL A 129 -8.19 19.33 -1.04
C VAL A 129 -9.57 19.91 -1.19
N TRP A 130 -9.87 20.41 -2.38
CA TRP A 130 -11.17 20.99 -2.68
C TRP A 130 -12.02 20.04 -3.51
N LEU A 131 -13.08 19.52 -2.91
CA LEU A 131 -14.09 18.67 -3.52
C LEU A 131 -15.27 19.55 -3.93
N ASN A 132 -15.25 20.01 -5.18
CA ASN A 132 -16.10 21.11 -5.61
C ASN A 132 -17.56 20.73 -5.89
N GLN A 133 -17.89 19.44 -6.00
CA GLN A 133 -19.27 19.00 -6.31
C GLN A 133 -20.06 18.70 -5.03
N ALA A 134 -19.37 18.36 -3.94
CA ALA A 134 -19.98 18.09 -2.65
C ALA A 134 -20.46 19.39 -1.99
N THR A 135 -21.68 19.36 -1.44
CA THR A 135 -22.13 20.35 -0.46
C THR A 135 -21.42 20.09 0.87
N LEU A 136 -21.37 21.06 1.78
CA LEU A 136 -20.79 20.82 3.11
C LEU A 136 -21.51 19.67 3.81
N GLN A 137 -22.84 19.72 3.86
CA GLN A 137 -23.62 18.69 4.54
C GLN A 137 -23.43 17.31 3.91
N GLY A 138 -23.34 17.24 2.58
CA GLY A 138 -23.06 16.00 1.85
C GLY A 138 -21.70 15.42 2.23
N LEU A 139 -20.66 16.25 2.15
CA LEU A 139 -19.30 15.85 2.46
C LEU A 139 -19.13 15.40 3.92
N GLU A 140 -19.67 16.18 4.87
CA GLU A 140 -19.63 15.82 6.29
C GLU A 140 -20.35 14.51 6.56
N ARG A 141 -21.55 14.32 5.99
CA ARG A 141 -22.30 13.07 6.10
C ARG A 141 -21.50 11.90 5.54
N GLU A 142 -20.89 12.06 4.37
CA GLU A 142 -20.12 11.01 3.69
C GLU A 142 -18.88 10.60 4.50
N ILE A 143 -18.05 11.56 4.90
CA ILE A 143 -16.84 11.28 5.67
C ILE A 143 -17.20 10.69 7.05
N ASN A 144 -18.16 11.29 7.76
CA ASN A 144 -18.59 10.78 9.05
C ASN A 144 -19.21 9.38 8.94
N GLY A 145 -19.94 9.10 7.86
CA GLY A 145 -20.48 7.77 7.57
C GLY A 145 -19.38 6.72 7.38
N ILE A 146 -18.33 7.06 6.63
CA ILE A 146 -17.16 6.18 6.41
C ILE A 146 -16.43 5.92 7.74
N VAL A 147 -16.15 6.97 8.51
CA VAL A 147 -15.43 6.87 9.80
C VAL A 147 -16.25 6.09 10.83
N ALA A 148 -17.55 6.35 10.95
CA ALA A 148 -18.43 5.64 11.87
C ALA A 148 -18.56 4.15 11.50
N ALA A 149 -18.64 3.85 10.20
CA ALA A 149 -18.63 2.48 9.71
C ALA A 149 -17.32 1.75 10.07
N ALA A 150 -16.18 2.41 9.89
CA ALA A 150 -14.88 1.85 10.27
C ALA A 150 -14.79 1.61 11.79
N ALA A 151 -15.22 2.56 12.62
CA ALA A 151 -15.27 2.39 14.08
C ALA A 151 -16.19 1.25 14.52
N THR A 152 -17.26 0.99 13.77
CA THR A 152 -18.16 -0.16 13.99
C THR A 152 -17.49 -1.49 13.58
N ALA A 153 -16.66 -1.45 12.55
CA ALA A 153 -15.97 -2.60 11.99
C ALA A 153 -14.72 -3.00 12.80
N GLU A 154 -14.01 -2.04 13.40
CA GLU A 154 -12.73 -2.25 14.09
C GLU A 154 -12.78 -3.28 15.22
N PRO A 155 -13.77 -3.28 16.16
CA PRO A 155 -13.89 -4.34 17.16
C PRO A 155 -14.00 -5.75 16.58
N ARG A 156 -14.47 -5.88 15.33
CA ARG A 156 -14.59 -7.17 14.64
C ARG A 156 -13.23 -7.68 14.14
N LEU A 157 -12.25 -6.80 13.91
CA LEU A 157 -10.86 -7.21 13.66
C LEU A 157 -10.24 -7.89 14.87
N THR A 158 -10.56 -7.43 16.08
CA THR A 158 -9.96 -7.95 17.31
C THR A 158 -10.71 -9.17 17.85
N GLN A 159 -12.05 -9.19 17.73
CA GLN A 159 -12.90 -10.26 18.28
C GLN A 159 -12.98 -11.53 17.42
N THR A 160 -12.66 -11.49 16.12
CA THR A 160 -12.71 -12.69 15.26
C THR A 160 -11.61 -13.71 15.54
N LEU A 161 -10.65 -13.39 16.42
CA LEU A 161 -9.72 -14.36 16.98
C LEU A 161 -10.42 -15.17 18.07
N LEU A 162 -11.29 -16.11 17.69
CA LEU A 162 -11.56 -17.25 18.58
C LEU A 162 -10.20 -17.89 18.90
N PRO A 163 -9.83 -18.06 20.19
CA PRO A 163 -8.58 -18.69 20.57
C PRO A 163 -8.41 -20.04 19.87
N GLU A 164 -7.25 -20.27 19.23
CA GLU A 164 -7.01 -21.43 18.36
C GLU A 164 -6.99 -22.78 19.11
N ASP A 165 -6.91 -22.77 20.42
CA ASP A 165 -7.18 -23.91 21.31
C ASP A 165 -8.65 -24.38 21.23
N GLN A 166 -9.58 -23.48 20.90
CA GLN A 166 -10.96 -23.85 20.54
C GLN A 166 -11.08 -24.35 19.09
N TRP A 167 -10.13 -24.04 18.21
CA TRP A 167 -10.11 -24.52 16.82
C TRP A 167 -9.46 -25.90 16.67
N THR A 168 -8.37 -26.15 17.38
CA THR A 168 -7.66 -27.44 17.36
C THR A 168 -8.43 -28.58 18.06
N SER A 169 -9.44 -28.24 18.84
CA SER A 169 -10.42 -29.17 19.40
C SER A 169 -11.59 -29.48 18.45
N ILE A 170 -11.63 -28.91 17.24
CA ILE A 170 -12.62 -29.20 16.20
C ILE A 170 -12.21 -30.47 15.42
N PRO A 171 -12.91 -31.61 15.59
CA PRO A 171 -12.58 -32.85 14.90
C PRO A 171 -13.18 -32.83 13.49
N GLY A 172 -12.47 -32.18 12.57
CA GLY A 172 -12.76 -32.19 11.14
C GLY A 172 -11.49 -32.10 10.29
N SER A 173 -10.52 -31.28 10.72
CA SER A 173 -9.27 -31.06 9.97
C SER A 173 -8.20 -32.15 10.19
N LYS A 174 -8.14 -32.77 11.38
CA LYS A 174 -7.26 -33.93 11.67
C LYS A 174 -7.88 -35.30 11.36
N PHE A 175 -9.18 -35.36 11.08
CA PHE A 175 -9.94 -36.62 11.14
C PHE A 175 -9.73 -37.54 9.92
N LYS A 176 -9.09 -37.04 8.85
CA LYS A 176 -8.93 -37.81 7.60
C LYS A 176 -7.72 -38.76 7.58
N MET A 177 -6.80 -38.68 8.55
CA MET A 177 -5.50 -39.37 8.48
C MET A 177 -5.24 -40.43 9.56
N THR A 178 -6.13 -40.61 10.55
CA THR A 178 -5.92 -41.57 11.66
C THR A 178 -7.12 -42.51 11.82
N LEU A 179 -7.63 -43.08 10.73
CA LEU A 179 -8.89 -43.84 10.72
C LEU A 179 -8.72 -45.32 10.32
N LEU A 180 -7.67 -46.01 10.77
CA LEU A 180 -7.45 -47.42 10.41
C LEU A 180 -7.17 -48.40 11.56
N ARG A 181 -7.29 -48.02 12.85
CA ARG A 181 -7.19 -49.01 13.94
C ARG A 181 -8.19 -48.72 15.07
N ASN A 182 -9.13 -49.67 15.25
CA ASN A 182 -10.16 -49.81 16.31
C ASN A 182 -11.51 -49.09 16.12
N GLU A 183 -12.47 -49.81 15.53
CA GLU A 183 -13.81 -49.32 15.17
C GLU A 183 -14.86 -49.34 16.30
N ARG A 184 -14.75 -50.22 17.31
CA ARG A 184 -15.85 -50.41 18.29
C ARG A 184 -15.82 -49.45 19.48
N TRP A 185 -14.63 -49.06 19.97
CA TRP A 185 -14.51 -48.06 21.04
C TRP A 185 -14.66 -46.62 20.50
N LEU A 186 -14.19 -46.37 19.27
CA LEU A 186 -14.38 -45.08 18.58
C LEU A 186 -15.85 -44.77 18.33
N ALA A 187 -16.68 -45.74 17.91
CA ALA A 187 -18.08 -45.46 17.56
C ALA A 187 -18.93 -44.94 18.73
N SER A 188 -18.69 -45.44 19.95
CA SER A 188 -19.40 -44.99 21.16
C SER A 188 -18.96 -43.59 21.58
N MET A 189 -17.64 -43.38 21.63
CA MET A 189 -17.07 -42.07 21.95
C MET A 189 -17.42 -41.02 20.89
N ILE A 190 -17.44 -41.40 19.60
CA ILE A 190 -17.88 -40.55 18.48
C ILE A 190 -19.34 -40.15 18.61
N LYS A 191 -20.24 -41.01 19.10
CA LYS A 191 -21.67 -40.67 19.22
C LYS A 191 -21.91 -39.63 20.31
N GLU A 192 -21.24 -39.79 21.45
CA GLU A 192 -21.38 -38.90 22.61
C GLU A 192 -20.60 -37.58 22.42
N THR A 193 -19.39 -37.66 21.84
CA THR A 193 -18.61 -36.47 21.49
C THR A 193 -19.23 -35.73 20.30
N LYS A 194 -19.80 -36.40 19.28
CA LYS A 194 -20.53 -35.71 18.19
C LYS A 194 -21.78 -35.00 18.68
N ALA A 195 -22.46 -35.47 19.71
CA ALA A 195 -23.66 -34.80 20.25
C ALA A 195 -23.27 -33.52 21.01
N LYS A 196 -22.30 -33.62 21.95
CA LYS A 196 -21.77 -32.45 22.68
C LYS A 196 -21.02 -31.48 21.77
N ILE A 197 -20.27 -31.99 20.80
CA ILE A 197 -19.63 -31.18 19.76
C ILE A 197 -20.69 -30.57 18.86
N LYS A 198 -21.77 -31.27 18.44
CA LYS A 198 -22.84 -30.64 17.67
C LYS A 198 -23.47 -29.49 18.44
N GLU A 199 -23.80 -29.64 19.72
CA GLU A 199 -24.41 -28.57 20.50
C GLU A 199 -23.46 -27.38 20.68
N ASN A 200 -22.19 -27.62 21.02
CA ASN A 200 -21.21 -26.54 21.18
C ASN A 200 -20.80 -25.94 19.82
N TRP A 201 -20.78 -26.74 18.75
CA TRP A 201 -20.54 -26.32 17.37
C TRP A 201 -21.72 -25.51 16.85
N PHE A 202 -22.95 -25.94 17.05
CA PHE A 202 -24.11 -25.13 16.71
C PHE A 202 -24.18 -23.87 17.55
N GLY A 203 -23.72 -23.88 18.81
CA GLY A 203 -23.61 -22.68 19.65
C GLY A 203 -22.52 -21.70 19.17
N ILE A 204 -21.31 -22.18 18.90
CA ILE A 204 -20.19 -21.38 18.40
C ILE A 204 -20.46 -20.94 16.96
N VAL A 205 -20.84 -21.84 16.06
CA VAL A 205 -21.28 -21.48 14.71
C VAL A 205 -22.49 -20.59 14.76
N ALA A 206 -23.48 -20.76 15.63
CA ALA A 206 -24.59 -19.82 15.74
C ALA A 206 -24.16 -18.48 16.32
N ASN A 207 -23.22 -18.39 17.26
CA ASN A 207 -22.69 -17.13 17.78
C ASN A 207 -21.77 -16.43 16.77
N THR A 208 -20.87 -17.16 16.11
CA THR A 208 -20.02 -16.66 15.02
C THR A 208 -20.85 -16.30 13.79
N ARG A 209 -21.90 -17.08 13.47
CA ARG A 209 -22.92 -16.74 12.46
C ARG A 209 -23.78 -15.58 12.91
N ARG A 210 -24.08 -15.42 14.20
CA ARG A 210 -24.80 -14.24 14.71
C ARG A 210 -23.93 -12.99 14.63
N MET A 211 -22.62 -13.11 14.93
CA MET A 211 -21.64 -12.02 14.81
C MET A 211 -21.28 -11.67 13.36
N LEU A 212 -21.22 -12.66 12.46
CA LEU A 212 -20.84 -12.47 11.05
C LEU A 212 -22.04 -12.31 10.09
N LEU A 213 -23.23 -12.77 10.46
CA LEU A 213 -24.39 -12.91 9.56
C LEU A 213 -25.72 -12.42 10.15
N GLN A 214 -25.80 -11.81 11.35
CA GLN A 214 -27.04 -11.22 11.83
C GLN A 214 -26.90 -9.77 12.30
N GLY A 215 -27.65 -8.88 11.65
CA GLY A 215 -28.25 -7.70 12.28
C GLY A 215 -27.66 -6.34 11.92
N ASP A 216 -26.52 -6.28 11.24
CA ASP A 216 -25.87 -4.99 10.96
C ASP A 216 -25.13 -5.04 9.61
N GLU A 217 -25.84 -5.39 8.54
CA GLU A 217 -25.38 -5.07 7.17
C GLU A 217 -25.59 -3.59 6.85
N GLN A 218 -26.27 -2.86 7.73
CA GLN A 218 -26.57 -1.45 7.53
C GLN A 218 -25.31 -0.59 7.51
N TRP A 219 -24.30 -0.85 8.35
CA TRP A 219 -23.02 -0.14 8.24
C TRP A 219 -22.26 -0.50 6.95
N LEU A 220 -22.36 -1.73 6.44
CA LEU A 220 -21.73 -2.12 5.16
C LEU A 220 -22.39 -1.39 3.98
N ALA A 221 -23.72 -1.38 3.95
CA ALA A 221 -24.48 -0.66 2.94
C ALA A 221 -24.21 0.84 3.02
N SER A 222 -24.20 1.40 4.24
CA SER A 222 -23.85 2.81 4.49
C SER A 222 -22.41 3.12 4.06
N ALA A 223 -21.43 2.28 4.39
CA ALA A 223 -20.05 2.46 3.96
C ALA A 223 -19.95 2.43 2.44
N LEU A 224 -20.61 1.47 1.78
CA LEU A 224 -20.62 1.37 0.32
C LEU A 224 -21.24 2.60 -0.33
N GLU A 225 -22.37 3.09 0.19
CA GLU A 225 -23.03 4.30 -0.29
C GLU A 225 -22.15 5.54 -0.14
N ASN A 226 -21.61 5.77 1.06
CA ASN A 226 -20.79 6.95 1.34
C ASN A 226 -19.46 6.94 0.57
N ILE A 227 -18.80 5.79 0.42
CA ILE A 227 -17.59 5.70 -0.42
C ILE A 227 -17.94 5.87 -1.91
N SER A 228 -19.09 5.36 -2.36
CA SER A 228 -19.54 5.57 -3.74
C SER A 228 -19.71 7.06 -4.03
N LEU A 229 -20.47 7.76 -3.20
CA LEU A 229 -20.69 9.21 -3.32
C LEU A 229 -19.37 9.99 -3.26
N LEU A 230 -18.51 9.67 -2.29
CA LEU A 230 -17.21 10.32 -2.17
C LEU A 230 -16.32 10.09 -3.40
N THR A 231 -16.32 8.88 -3.97
CA THR A 231 -15.46 8.54 -5.12
C THR A 231 -16.02 8.95 -6.47
N GLU A 232 -17.28 9.42 -6.54
CA GLU A 232 -17.84 10.11 -7.70
C GLU A 232 -17.17 11.47 -7.94
N GLU A 233 -16.62 12.09 -6.88
CA GLU A 233 -15.81 13.28 -7.02
C GLU A 233 -14.62 13.04 -7.95
N ARG A 234 -14.52 13.89 -8.98
CA ARG A 234 -13.47 13.77 -10.01
C ARG A 234 -12.05 13.80 -9.43
N TRP A 235 -11.89 14.34 -8.23
CA TRP A 235 -10.64 14.29 -7.48
C TRP A 235 -10.17 12.85 -7.21
N PHE A 236 -11.04 11.93 -6.79
CA PHE A 236 -10.66 10.54 -6.49
C PHE A 236 -10.48 9.64 -7.72
N SER A 237 -10.78 10.13 -8.91
CA SER A 237 -10.48 9.43 -10.16
C SER A 237 -9.32 10.07 -10.93
N SER A 238 -8.78 11.21 -10.48
CA SER A 238 -7.63 11.87 -11.12
C SER A 238 -6.33 11.20 -10.74
N LEU A 239 -5.45 11.07 -11.73
CA LEU A 239 -4.11 10.52 -11.52
C LEU A 239 -3.19 11.53 -10.83
N TRP A 240 -3.27 12.81 -11.19
CA TRP A 240 -2.42 13.85 -10.59
C TRP A 240 -2.70 14.03 -9.09
N THR A 241 -3.98 13.95 -8.71
CA THR A 241 -4.40 14.03 -7.31
C THR A 241 -3.95 12.83 -6.49
N LEU A 242 -3.65 11.68 -7.11
CA LEU A 242 -3.12 10.50 -6.40
C LEU A 242 -1.76 10.81 -5.77
N GLN A 243 -0.87 11.48 -6.52
CA GLN A 243 0.42 11.92 -5.99
C GLN A 243 0.24 12.94 -4.88
N GLU A 244 -0.66 13.91 -5.08
CA GLU A 244 -0.93 14.96 -4.09
C GLU A 244 -1.48 14.37 -2.78
N ALA A 245 -2.39 13.40 -2.89
CA ALA A 245 -2.96 12.63 -1.79
C ALA A 245 -1.88 11.90 -0.98
N PHE A 246 -0.97 11.22 -1.69
CA PHE A 246 0.12 10.47 -1.07
C PHE A 246 1.07 11.38 -0.29
N LEU A 247 1.42 12.53 -0.88
CA LEU A 247 2.37 13.49 -0.29
C LEU A 247 1.77 14.32 0.84
N SER A 248 0.43 14.42 0.89
CA SER A 248 -0.30 15.34 1.76
C SER A 248 -1.48 14.68 2.45
N GLN A 249 -1.28 13.52 3.08
CA GLN A 249 -2.35 12.80 3.78
C GLN A 249 -3.03 13.61 4.89
N TRP A 250 -2.35 14.63 5.41
CA TRP A 250 -2.88 15.55 6.41
C TRP A 250 -3.61 16.76 5.81
N ALA A 251 -3.83 16.77 4.50
CA ALA A 251 -4.56 17.84 3.83
C ALA A 251 -6.00 17.92 4.36
N TYR A 252 -6.48 19.13 4.57
CA TYR A 252 -7.88 19.38 4.92
C TYR A 252 -8.76 19.17 3.69
N VAL A 253 -9.90 18.52 3.88
CA VAL A 253 -10.89 18.33 2.84
C VAL A 253 -11.99 19.38 3.01
N ILE A 254 -12.26 20.15 1.95
CA ILE A 254 -13.27 21.22 1.94
C ILE A 254 -14.26 20.98 0.79
N SER A 255 -15.54 21.28 1.03
CA SER A 255 -16.63 21.20 0.07
C SER A 255 -16.63 22.37 -0.95
N GLY A 256 -17.53 22.31 -1.94
CA GLY A 256 -17.75 23.36 -2.94
C GLY A 256 -18.25 24.70 -2.38
N GLU A 257 -18.77 24.72 -1.15
CA GLU A 257 -19.32 25.92 -0.49
C GLU A 257 -18.22 26.79 0.17
N VAL A 258 -16.98 26.31 0.20
CA VAL A 258 -15.78 27.06 0.62
C VAL A 258 -15.93 27.65 2.03
N GLU A 259 -16.02 26.78 3.01
CA GLU A 259 -16.08 27.20 4.41
C GLU A 259 -14.70 27.54 5.00
N ALA A 260 -14.73 28.31 6.09
CA ALA A 260 -13.55 28.50 6.93
C ALA A 260 -13.11 27.14 7.52
N LEU A 261 -11.80 26.89 7.48
CA LEU A 261 -11.21 25.72 8.13
C LEU A 261 -11.44 25.78 9.65
N ARG A 262 -12.09 24.74 10.21
CA ARG A 262 -12.40 24.64 11.63
C ARG A 262 -11.51 23.59 12.30
N VAL A 263 -11.39 23.70 13.62
CA VAL A 263 -10.79 22.60 14.41
C VAL A 263 -11.67 21.36 14.22
N GLY A 264 -11.06 20.24 13.86
CA GLY A 264 -11.78 19.00 13.56
C GLY A 264 -12.31 18.89 12.13
N SER A 265 -11.97 19.83 11.22
CA SER A 265 -12.22 19.63 9.79
C SER A 265 -11.58 18.31 9.33
N PRO A 266 -12.29 17.53 8.50
CA PRO A 266 -11.82 16.21 8.09
C PRO A 266 -10.52 16.31 7.28
N GLN A 267 -9.64 15.34 7.48
CA GLN A 267 -8.39 15.21 6.75
C GLN A 267 -8.42 13.99 5.84
N LEU A 268 -7.61 14.00 4.79
CA LEU A 268 -7.48 12.85 3.89
C LEU A 268 -7.11 11.57 4.65
N ARG A 269 -6.27 11.67 5.68
CA ARG A 269 -5.83 10.54 6.51
C ARG A 269 -7.00 9.83 7.18
N ASP A 270 -7.98 10.57 7.68
CA ASP A 270 -9.17 10.00 8.33
C ASP A 270 -9.93 9.08 7.37
N ILE A 271 -10.09 9.54 6.12
CA ILE A 271 -10.74 8.78 5.04
C ILE A 271 -9.91 7.54 4.70
N PHE A 272 -8.59 7.69 4.53
CA PHE A 272 -7.71 6.60 4.12
C PHE A 272 -7.65 5.50 5.19
N THR A 273 -7.44 5.86 6.46
CA THR A 273 -7.41 4.92 7.58
C THR A 273 -8.75 4.20 7.75
N ALA A 274 -9.87 4.92 7.65
CA ALA A 274 -11.18 4.29 7.71
C ALA A 274 -11.40 3.29 6.55
N CYS A 275 -11.02 3.65 5.32
CA CYS A 275 -11.12 2.76 4.16
C CYS A 275 -10.21 1.53 4.28
N GLU A 276 -9.00 1.68 4.82
CA GLU A 276 -8.09 0.56 5.07
C GLU A 276 -8.69 -0.42 6.09
N THR A 277 -9.24 0.10 7.20
CA THR A 277 -9.93 -0.71 8.22
C THR A 277 -11.13 -1.45 7.63
N LEU A 278 -11.99 -0.76 6.88
CA LEU A 278 -13.15 -1.34 6.21
C LEU A 278 -12.73 -2.46 5.23
N SER A 279 -11.70 -2.20 4.42
CA SER A 279 -11.16 -3.18 3.46
C SER A 279 -10.62 -4.42 4.18
N ALA A 280 -9.83 -4.24 5.25
CA ALA A 280 -9.26 -5.32 6.03
C ALA A 280 -10.34 -6.22 6.67
N VAL A 281 -11.37 -5.61 7.27
CA VAL A 281 -12.51 -6.34 7.84
C VAL A 281 -13.26 -7.13 6.78
N CYS A 282 -13.58 -6.50 5.65
CA CYS A 282 -14.33 -7.15 4.58
C CYS A 282 -13.54 -8.30 3.96
N LYS A 283 -12.24 -8.10 3.68
CA LYS A 283 -11.36 -9.16 3.15
C LYS A 283 -11.31 -10.36 4.08
N ARG A 284 -11.14 -10.13 5.38
CA ARG A 284 -11.12 -11.18 6.39
C ARG A 284 -12.46 -11.91 6.47
N SER A 285 -13.58 -11.18 6.46
CA SER A 285 -14.93 -11.75 6.44
C SER A 285 -15.14 -12.63 5.21
N VAL A 286 -14.78 -12.15 4.02
CA VAL A 286 -14.87 -12.89 2.76
C VAL A 286 -14.01 -14.15 2.78
N ALA A 287 -12.75 -14.06 3.24
CA ALA A 287 -11.86 -15.20 3.37
C ALA A 287 -12.44 -16.26 4.32
N TYR A 288 -12.95 -15.84 5.48
CA TYR A 288 -13.58 -16.73 6.46
C TYR A 288 -14.84 -17.42 5.90
N LYS A 289 -15.72 -16.66 5.24
CA LYS A 289 -16.93 -17.21 4.60
C LYS A 289 -16.54 -18.25 3.54
N ARG A 290 -15.53 -17.98 2.71
CA ARG A 290 -15.03 -18.94 1.70
C ARG A 290 -14.47 -20.21 2.34
N ALA A 291 -13.63 -20.10 3.36
CA ALA A 291 -13.07 -21.24 4.08
C ALA A 291 -14.16 -22.15 4.69
N LEU A 292 -15.30 -21.57 5.08
CA LEU A 292 -16.47 -22.31 5.58
C LEU A 292 -17.49 -22.69 4.50
N SER A 293 -17.21 -22.42 3.22
CA SER A 293 -18.16 -22.60 2.11
C SER A 293 -19.50 -21.87 2.33
N LEU A 294 -19.45 -20.72 3.00
CA LEU A 294 -20.59 -19.82 3.21
C LEU A 294 -20.67 -18.80 2.05
N PRO A 295 -21.88 -18.33 1.70
CA PRO A 295 -22.03 -17.28 0.69
C PRO A 295 -21.39 -15.98 1.19
N THR A 296 -20.63 -15.32 0.30
CA THR A 296 -20.06 -13.98 0.52
C THR A 296 -21.13 -12.93 0.21
N ALA A 297 -21.22 -11.86 1.00
CA ALA A 297 -22.16 -10.79 0.70
C ALA A 297 -21.63 -9.95 -0.48
N ASP A 298 -22.48 -9.67 -1.46
CA ASP A 298 -22.12 -8.83 -2.62
C ASP A 298 -21.60 -7.47 -2.19
N THR A 299 -22.21 -6.87 -1.16
CA THR A 299 -21.81 -5.60 -0.56
C THR A 299 -20.36 -5.59 -0.07
N GLU A 300 -19.88 -6.67 0.56
CA GLU A 300 -18.49 -6.76 1.02
C GLU A 300 -17.51 -6.77 -0.16
N VAL A 301 -17.81 -7.56 -1.19
CA VAL A 301 -16.95 -7.68 -2.39
C VAL A 301 -16.91 -6.36 -3.15
N ARG A 302 -18.06 -5.70 -3.32
CA ARG A 302 -18.15 -4.39 -3.98
C ARG A 302 -17.44 -3.30 -3.18
N LEU A 303 -17.53 -3.32 -1.86
CA LEU A 303 -16.84 -2.37 -0.99
C LEU A 303 -15.32 -2.52 -1.11
N ILE A 304 -14.82 -3.76 -1.09
CA ILE A 304 -13.40 -4.06 -1.31
C ILE A 304 -12.95 -3.54 -2.68
N ASP A 305 -13.65 -3.90 -3.75
CA ASP A 305 -13.31 -3.52 -5.13
C ASP A 305 -13.30 -1.99 -5.30
N MET A 306 -14.26 -1.28 -4.72
CA MET A 306 -14.32 0.19 -4.79
C MET A 306 -13.15 0.86 -4.04
N ILE A 307 -12.82 0.38 -2.84
CA ILE A 307 -11.69 0.90 -2.06
C ILE A 307 -10.35 0.60 -2.76
N GLU A 308 -10.19 -0.57 -3.37
CA GLU A 308 -8.97 -0.95 -4.09
C GLU A 308 -8.81 -0.18 -5.41
N ARG A 309 -9.89 -0.02 -6.18
CA ARG A 309 -9.87 0.74 -7.45
C ARG A 309 -9.59 2.22 -7.22
N SER A 310 -10.21 2.83 -6.20
CA SER A 310 -9.93 4.21 -5.84
C SER A 310 -8.52 4.36 -5.25
N GLY A 311 -7.97 3.30 -4.64
CA GLY A 311 -6.66 3.30 -4.01
C GLY A 311 -6.62 3.95 -2.63
N LEU A 312 -7.78 4.16 -2.00
CA LEU A 312 -7.88 4.79 -0.68
C LEU A 312 -7.14 3.99 0.40
N ALA A 313 -7.25 2.65 0.38
CA ALA A 313 -6.51 1.79 1.31
C ALA A 313 -4.99 1.81 1.03
N ALA A 314 -4.58 1.89 -0.24
CA ALA A 314 -3.17 1.96 -0.61
C ALA A 314 -2.51 3.28 -0.18
N LEU A 315 -3.27 4.38 -0.15
CA LEU A 315 -2.80 5.66 0.38
C LEU A 315 -2.58 5.61 1.89
N ALA A 316 -3.44 4.88 2.63
CA ALA A 316 -3.27 4.67 4.07
C ALA A 316 -2.01 3.89 4.44
N MET A 317 -1.52 3.04 3.54
CA MET A 317 -0.33 2.21 3.74
C MET A 317 0.97 3.03 3.74
N GLU A 318 0.95 4.27 3.25
CA GLU A 318 2.10 5.16 3.09
C GLU A 318 3.29 4.54 2.33
N ASN A 319 3.08 3.44 1.62
CA ASN A 319 4.12 2.76 0.84
C ASN A 319 4.05 3.27 -0.61
N PRO A 320 5.08 3.98 -1.11
CA PRO A 320 5.03 4.56 -2.44
C PRO A 320 5.00 3.50 -3.55
N MET A 321 5.40 2.25 -3.29
CA MET A 321 5.31 1.16 -4.28
C MET A 321 3.87 0.86 -4.68
N ALA A 322 2.91 1.11 -3.80
CA ALA A 322 1.50 0.89 -4.09
C ALA A 322 0.96 1.90 -5.12
N LEU A 323 1.63 3.04 -5.31
CA LEU A 323 1.16 4.10 -6.22
C LEU A 323 1.11 3.66 -7.67
N TYR A 324 2.03 2.82 -8.13
CA TYR A 324 2.01 2.37 -9.53
C TYR A 324 0.80 1.48 -9.82
N THR A 325 0.49 0.56 -8.91
CA THR A 325 -0.72 -0.26 -8.98
C THR A 325 -1.98 0.60 -8.97
N VAL A 326 -2.05 1.61 -8.09
CA VAL A 326 -3.23 2.49 -8.02
C VAL A 326 -3.33 3.39 -9.26
N ALA A 327 -2.21 3.85 -9.80
CA ALA A 327 -2.16 4.71 -10.98
C ALA A 327 -2.81 4.04 -12.20
N SER A 328 -2.76 2.70 -12.33
CA SER A 328 -3.45 2.02 -13.43
C SER A 328 -4.98 2.09 -13.36
N ASN A 329 -5.54 2.33 -12.16
CA ASN A 329 -6.99 2.46 -11.94
C ASN A 329 -7.49 3.91 -12.06
N ARG A 330 -6.58 4.89 -12.09
CA ARG A 330 -6.94 6.31 -12.24
C ARG A 330 -7.12 6.69 -13.71
N LEU A 331 -7.96 7.69 -13.94
CA LEU A 331 -8.20 8.24 -15.27
C LEU A 331 -7.04 9.15 -15.68
N THR A 332 -6.57 8.95 -16.91
CA THR A 332 -5.55 9.77 -17.55
C THR A 332 -5.90 10.01 -19.02
N SER A 333 -5.53 11.18 -19.55
CA SER A 333 -5.64 11.50 -20.97
C SER A 333 -4.56 10.82 -21.80
N ARG A 334 -3.36 10.59 -21.23
CA ARG A 334 -2.26 9.89 -21.90
C ARG A 334 -1.82 8.68 -21.07
N PRO A 335 -1.67 7.49 -21.66
CA PRO A 335 -1.23 6.31 -20.93
C PRO A 335 0.10 6.50 -20.18
N VAL A 336 1.04 7.25 -20.77
CA VAL A 336 2.36 7.56 -20.18
C VAL A 336 2.29 8.34 -18.88
N ASP A 337 1.21 9.09 -18.65
CA ASP A 337 1.08 9.88 -17.43
C ASP A 337 0.98 8.97 -16.20
N ARG A 338 0.62 7.68 -16.34
CA ARG A 338 0.66 6.70 -15.24
C ARG A 338 2.02 6.63 -14.54
N VAL A 339 3.10 6.89 -15.27
CA VAL A 339 4.44 7.01 -14.70
C VAL A 339 4.75 8.45 -14.32
N TYR A 340 4.49 9.42 -15.21
CA TYR A 340 4.81 10.83 -14.94
C TYR A 340 4.09 11.41 -13.72
N GLY A 341 2.85 10.98 -13.50
CA GLY A 341 2.00 11.41 -12.40
C GLY A 341 2.45 10.88 -11.04
N ILE A 342 3.37 9.92 -10.96
CA ILE A 342 3.86 9.38 -9.68
C ILE A 342 5.38 9.43 -9.51
N MET A 343 6.17 9.57 -10.60
CA MET A 343 7.63 9.40 -10.55
C MET A 343 8.33 10.35 -9.56
N GLN A 344 7.74 11.52 -9.28
CA GLN A 344 8.33 12.49 -8.37
C GLN A 344 8.12 12.15 -6.89
N VAL A 345 7.20 11.24 -6.57
CA VAL A 345 7.16 10.65 -5.23
C VAL A 345 8.50 9.97 -4.89
N PHE A 346 9.21 9.49 -5.92
CA PHE A 346 10.53 8.88 -5.81
C PHE A 346 11.70 9.85 -6.10
N ASP A 347 11.41 11.13 -6.33
CA ASP A 347 12.36 12.12 -6.83
C ASP A 347 13.05 11.69 -8.14
N PHE A 348 12.31 11.04 -9.05
CA PHE A 348 12.81 10.66 -10.37
C PHE A 348 12.43 11.67 -11.46
N GLN A 349 13.23 11.67 -12.53
CA GLN A 349 12.97 12.33 -13.79
C GLN A 349 13.17 11.31 -14.91
N LEU A 350 12.07 10.86 -15.53
CA LEU A 350 12.06 9.78 -16.52
C LEU A 350 11.64 10.28 -17.90
N GLY A 351 11.84 9.49 -18.95
CA GLY A 351 11.50 9.81 -20.33
C GLY A 351 11.99 11.20 -20.75
N ILE A 352 11.10 12.01 -21.35
CA ILE A 352 11.42 13.37 -21.81
C ILE A 352 11.82 14.35 -20.70
N SER A 353 11.52 14.03 -19.43
CA SER A 353 11.88 14.89 -18.30
C SER A 353 13.29 14.64 -17.77
N ALA A 354 13.94 13.54 -18.17
CA ALA A 354 15.29 13.23 -17.72
C ALA A 354 16.31 14.28 -18.23
N PRO A 355 17.33 14.67 -17.44
CA PRO A 355 18.25 15.76 -17.79
C PRO A 355 18.97 15.61 -19.14
N HIS A 356 19.16 14.38 -19.60
CA HIS A 356 19.87 14.05 -20.85
C HIS A 356 18.94 13.44 -21.91
N ALA A 357 17.62 13.55 -21.74
CA ALA A 357 16.67 13.02 -22.70
C ALA A 357 16.70 13.78 -24.02
N ASP A 358 16.55 13.04 -25.12
CA ASP A 358 16.19 13.63 -26.40
C ASP A 358 14.78 14.23 -26.28
N LYS A 359 14.68 15.57 -26.36
CA LYS A 359 13.40 16.30 -26.29
C LYS A 359 12.48 15.99 -27.46
N GLY A 360 13.00 15.44 -28.56
CA GLY A 360 12.22 14.94 -29.68
C GLY A 360 11.62 13.54 -29.47
N ALA A 361 12.06 12.81 -28.44
CA ALA A 361 11.57 11.46 -28.18
C ALA A 361 10.14 11.46 -27.63
N SER A 362 9.34 10.46 -28.01
CA SER A 362 7.98 10.23 -27.52
C SER A 362 7.89 8.85 -26.86
N PRO A 363 8.39 8.69 -25.62
CA PRO A 363 8.43 7.38 -24.99
C PRO A 363 7.02 6.82 -24.82
N ASN A 364 6.85 5.53 -25.05
CA ASN A 364 5.59 4.85 -24.76
C ASN A 364 5.53 4.41 -23.29
N LEU A 365 4.35 3.94 -22.84
CA LEU A 365 4.17 3.53 -21.45
C LEU A 365 5.13 2.38 -21.06
N PRO A 366 5.21 1.25 -21.80
CA PRO A 366 6.17 0.17 -21.48
C PRO A 366 7.62 0.64 -21.29
N GLU A 367 8.12 1.57 -22.10
CA GLU A 367 9.46 2.15 -21.96
C GLU A 367 9.61 2.94 -20.65
N LEU A 368 8.62 3.76 -20.29
CA LEU A 368 8.63 4.51 -19.03
C LEU A 368 8.50 3.59 -17.82
N GLU A 369 7.68 2.55 -17.89
CA GLU A 369 7.58 1.60 -16.79
C GLU A 369 8.88 0.80 -16.60
N LEU A 370 9.60 0.53 -17.69
CA LEU A 370 10.91 -0.11 -17.63
C LEU A 370 11.92 0.84 -16.96
N GLN A 371 11.98 2.10 -17.38
CA GLN A 371 12.84 3.12 -16.75
C GLN A 371 12.50 3.29 -15.25
N LEU A 372 11.21 3.37 -14.91
CA LEU A 372 10.76 3.43 -13.52
C LEU A 372 11.23 2.21 -12.74
N GLY A 373 11.07 1.00 -13.29
CA GLY A 373 11.57 -0.23 -12.69
C GLY A 373 13.07 -0.21 -12.44
N GLN A 374 13.88 0.22 -13.43
CA GLN A 374 15.34 0.30 -13.31
C GLN A 374 15.79 1.29 -12.23
N GLU A 375 15.17 2.46 -12.18
CA GLU A 375 15.47 3.49 -11.17
C GLU A 375 15.04 3.04 -9.76
N LEU A 376 13.85 2.43 -9.63
CA LEU A 376 13.38 1.85 -8.38
C LEU A 376 14.32 0.76 -7.88
N LEU A 377 14.76 -0.13 -8.77
CA LEU A 377 15.67 -1.23 -8.44
C LEU A 377 17.02 -0.72 -7.96
N THR A 378 17.51 0.36 -8.56
CA THR A 378 18.82 0.96 -8.23
C THR A 378 18.76 1.78 -6.93
N LYS A 379 17.76 2.66 -6.78
CA LYS A 379 17.65 3.59 -5.65
C LYS A 379 17.00 2.95 -4.42
N TYR A 380 16.11 1.98 -4.62
CA TYR A 380 15.32 1.33 -3.58
C TYR A 380 15.35 -0.21 -3.73
N PRO A 381 16.54 -0.85 -3.64
CA PRO A 381 16.72 -2.26 -3.97
C PRO A 381 15.84 -3.21 -3.15
N ILE A 382 15.64 -2.95 -1.85
CA ILE A 382 14.74 -3.75 -1.00
C ILE A 382 13.29 -3.44 -1.35
N MET A 383 12.90 -2.17 -1.26
CA MET A 383 11.49 -1.76 -1.36
C MET A 383 10.89 -2.04 -2.75
N SER A 384 11.68 -1.91 -3.83
CA SER A 384 11.25 -2.23 -5.20
C SER A 384 10.90 -3.71 -5.41
N GLN A 385 11.28 -4.59 -4.48
CA GLN A 385 10.95 -6.01 -4.49
C GLN A 385 9.83 -6.38 -3.50
N LEU A 386 9.39 -5.44 -2.65
CA LEU A 386 8.36 -5.65 -1.61
C LEU A 386 6.92 -5.60 -2.20
N HIS A 387 6.70 -6.36 -3.26
CA HIS A 387 5.42 -6.58 -3.89
C HIS A 387 5.21 -8.07 -4.19
N VAL A 388 4.04 -8.42 -4.68
CA VAL A 388 3.80 -9.67 -5.39
C VAL A 388 3.00 -9.40 -6.64
N HIS A 389 3.14 -10.22 -7.67
CA HIS A 389 2.33 -10.14 -8.87
C HIS A 389 1.02 -10.91 -8.67
N THR A 390 -0.12 -10.25 -8.83
CA THR A 390 -1.46 -10.87 -8.76
C THR A 390 -1.84 -11.62 -10.03
N GLN A 391 -1.09 -11.40 -11.11
CA GLN A 391 -1.16 -12.13 -12.37
C GLN A 391 0.26 -12.54 -12.79
N PRO A 392 0.43 -13.62 -13.58
CA PRO A 392 1.74 -13.97 -14.10
C PRO A 392 2.43 -12.78 -14.79
N ALA A 393 3.61 -12.42 -14.31
CA ALA A 393 4.41 -11.37 -14.91
C ALA A 393 4.84 -11.78 -16.32
N ARG A 394 5.01 -10.80 -17.22
CA ARG A 394 5.62 -11.05 -18.52
C ARG A 394 7.05 -11.55 -18.32
N GLN A 395 7.50 -12.44 -19.19
CA GLN A 395 8.89 -12.87 -19.25
C GLN A 395 9.79 -11.63 -19.32
N GLY A 396 10.80 -11.58 -18.46
CA GLY A 396 11.78 -10.52 -18.35
C GLY A 396 11.40 -9.42 -17.40
N GLN A 397 10.23 -9.49 -16.76
CA GLN A 397 9.61 -8.35 -16.07
C GLN A 397 9.17 -8.65 -14.64
N ALA A 398 9.39 -9.86 -14.12
CA ALA A 398 8.99 -10.21 -12.75
C ALA A 398 9.75 -9.41 -11.67
N TRP A 399 10.91 -8.85 -12.02
CA TRP A 399 11.77 -8.07 -11.12
C TRP A 399 11.28 -6.64 -10.86
N ARG A 400 10.31 -6.11 -11.63
CA ARG A 400 9.78 -4.75 -11.48
C ARG A 400 8.32 -4.75 -11.03
N VAL A 401 7.89 -3.64 -10.44
CA VAL A 401 6.46 -3.40 -10.14
C VAL A 401 5.71 -3.22 -11.46
N SER A 402 4.47 -3.71 -11.53
CA SER A 402 3.56 -3.57 -12.66
C SER A 402 2.16 -3.15 -12.19
N SER A 403 1.24 -2.89 -13.13
CA SER A 403 -0.18 -2.66 -12.79
C SER A 403 -0.84 -3.87 -12.11
N ASN A 404 -0.26 -5.05 -12.29
CA ASN A 404 -0.71 -6.30 -11.66
C ASN A 404 0.07 -6.60 -10.38
N SER A 405 0.85 -5.67 -9.86
CA SER A 405 1.53 -5.86 -8.58
C SER A 405 0.64 -5.44 -7.42
N ARG A 406 0.84 -6.04 -6.25
CA ARG A 406 0.20 -5.67 -4.99
C ARG A 406 1.27 -5.62 -3.92
N VAL A 407 1.16 -4.67 -2.99
CA VAL A 407 2.01 -4.62 -1.79
C VAL A 407 1.28 -5.39 -0.69
N PRO A 408 1.82 -6.53 -0.20
CA PRO A 408 1.23 -7.23 0.93
C PRO A 408 1.18 -6.36 2.19
N GLU A 409 0.21 -6.61 3.09
CA GLU A 409 0.04 -5.81 4.32
C GLU A 409 1.32 -5.75 5.17
N LEU A 410 2.07 -6.84 5.26
CA LEU A 410 3.33 -6.80 5.98
C LEU A 410 4.39 -5.95 5.26
N ALA A 411 4.44 -6.05 3.94
CA ALA A 411 5.37 -5.28 3.13
C ALA A 411 5.11 -3.76 3.23
N SER A 412 3.86 -3.32 3.46
CA SER A 412 3.60 -1.90 3.76
C SER A 412 4.14 -1.45 5.09
N LYS A 413 3.98 -2.26 6.14
CA LYS A 413 4.57 -1.98 7.46
C LYS A 413 6.08 -1.77 7.31
N VAL A 414 6.78 -2.62 6.56
CA VAL A 414 8.20 -2.45 6.24
C VAL A 414 8.48 -1.18 5.44
N GLY A 415 7.68 -0.90 4.40
CA GLY A 415 7.87 0.25 3.51
C GLY A 415 7.80 1.60 4.23
N TYR A 416 6.88 1.75 5.17
CA TYR A 416 6.75 2.96 6.00
C TYR A 416 8.07 3.33 6.70
N PHE A 417 8.77 2.35 7.25
CA PHE A 417 10.06 2.55 7.91
C PHE A 417 11.18 2.92 6.95
N VAL A 418 11.20 2.31 5.76
CA VAL A 418 12.23 2.61 4.75
C VAL A 418 12.09 4.05 4.23
N THR A 419 10.88 4.56 4.10
CA THR A 419 10.63 5.91 3.54
C THR A 419 10.66 7.02 4.57
N SER A 420 10.32 6.74 5.82
CA SER A 420 10.47 7.69 6.90
C SER A 420 11.93 7.63 7.36
N SER A 421 12.74 8.61 6.96
CA SER A 421 14.11 8.81 7.47
C SER A 421 14.19 8.98 9.01
N PHE A 422 13.07 8.84 9.70
CA PHE A 422 12.89 8.93 11.14
C PHE A 422 12.77 7.57 11.84
N LEU A 423 12.52 6.45 11.15
CA LEU A 423 12.17 5.18 11.80
C LEU A 423 12.99 3.99 11.26
N GLY A 424 14.10 3.69 11.94
CA GLY A 424 14.88 2.47 11.74
C GLY A 424 16.02 2.55 10.71
N ASP A 425 17.00 1.65 10.87
CA ASP A 425 18.09 1.43 9.93
C ASP A 425 17.76 0.24 9.03
N HIS A 426 17.98 0.41 7.72
CA HIS A 426 17.82 -0.67 6.75
C HIS A 426 19.15 -0.93 6.05
N LYS A 427 19.58 -2.20 6.10
CA LYS A 427 20.80 -2.65 5.45
C LYS A 427 20.46 -3.47 4.22
N CYS A 428 20.77 -2.94 3.04
CA CYS A 428 20.73 -3.73 1.81
C CYS A 428 21.87 -4.75 1.81
N LEU A 429 21.52 -6.03 1.61
CA LEU A 429 22.45 -7.17 1.62
C LEU A 429 22.59 -7.83 0.24
N CYS A 430 21.96 -7.22 -0.77
CA CYS A 430 22.07 -7.59 -2.16
C CYS A 430 22.40 -6.35 -3.00
N GLN A 431 22.86 -6.57 -4.22
CA GLN A 431 23.01 -5.54 -5.23
C GLN A 431 22.17 -5.94 -6.42
N PHE A 432 21.47 -4.98 -6.99
CA PHE A 432 20.77 -5.16 -8.24
C PHE A 432 21.36 -4.24 -9.30
N SER A 433 21.29 -4.70 -10.54
CA SER A 433 21.60 -3.88 -11.71
C SER A 433 20.64 -4.23 -12.84
N SER A 434 20.54 -3.34 -13.82
CA SER A 434 19.87 -3.66 -15.08
C SER A 434 20.89 -3.81 -16.20
N THR A 435 20.68 -4.79 -17.06
CA THR A 435 21.53 -5.08 -18.21
C THR A 435 20.66 -5.39 -19.43
N LYS A 436 21.23 -5.32 -20.63
CA LYS A 436 20.55 -5.75 -21.85
C LYS A 436 21.06 -7.13 -22.25
N VAL A 437 20.15 -8.09 -22.38
CA VAL A 437 20.41 -9.43 -22.92
C VAL A 437 19.58 -9.57 -24.19
N ASP A 438 20.23 -9.80 -25.33
CA ASP A 438 19.57 -9.89 -26.64
C ASP A 438 18.65 -8.69 -26.96
N GLY A 439 19.05 -7.49 -26.54
CA GLY A 439 18.29 -6.25 -26.73
C GLY A 439 17.16 -6.03 -25.72
N ASN A 440 16.80 -7.03 -24.92
CA ASN A 440 15.81 -6.91 -23.85
C ASN A 440 16.47 -6.48 -22.54
N SER A 441 15.87 -5.51 -21.85
CA SER A 441 16.33 -5.13 -20.52
C SER A 441 15.93 -6.18 -19.49
N CYS A 442 16.92 -6.78 -18.85
CA CYS A 442 16.78 -7.72 -17.74
C CYS A 442 17.37 -7.09 -16.48
N ALA A 443 16.89 -7.51 -15.31
CA ALA A 443 17.60 -7.24 -14.06
C ALA A 443 18.60 -8.37 -13.77
N SER A 444 19.70 -8.03 -13.13
CA SER A 444 20.59 -8.98 -12.48
C SER A 444 20.69 -8.66 -11.00
N PHE A 445 21.07 -9.67 -10.23
CA PHE A 445 21.37 -9.52 -8.81
C PHE A 445 22.73 -10.12 -8.47
N VAL A 446 23.33 -9.62 -7.39
CA VAL A 446 24.46 -10.23 -6.69
C VAL A 446 24.13 -10.22 -5.20
N GLY A 447 24.15 -11.37 -4.55
CA GLY A 447 23.83 -11.43 -3.13
C GLY A 447 23.95 -12.83 -2.53
N LYS A 448 23.74 -12.89 -1.22
CA LYS A 448 23.74 -14.16 -0.50
C LYS A 448 22.46 -14.93 -0.81
N ILE A 449 22.60 -16.18 -1.23
CA ILE A 449 21.50 -17.09 -1.53
C ILE A 449 21.58 -18.35 -0.66
N CYS A 450 20.44 -18.85 -0.20
CA CYS A 450 20.33 -20.07 0.58
C CYS A 450 19.22 -20.97 0.02
N SER A 451 19.34 -22.28 0.20
CA SER A 451 18.25 -23.21 -0.14
C SER A 451 17.01 -22.89 0.68
N PHE A 452 15.86 -22.79 0.02
CA PHE A 452 14.59 -22.52 0.69
C PHE A 452 14.22 -23.65 1.67
N GLU A 453 14.55 -24.90 1.35
CA GLU A 453 14.31 -26.05 2.23
C GLU A 453 15.08 -25.95 3.55
N ILE A 454 16.32 -25.45 3.50
CA ILE A 454 17.16 -25.25 4.70
C ILE A 454 16.53 -24.18 5.60
N LEU A 455 16.10 -23.05 5.01
CA LEU A 455 15.42 -21.98 5.76
C LEU A 455 14.08 -22.43 6.31
N GLN A 456 13.30 -23.19 5.54
CA GLN A 456 12.01 -23.74 5.98
C GLN A 456 12.19 -24.59 7.25
N LYS A 457 13.21 -25.47 7.28
CA LYS A 457 13.53 -26.28 8.48
C LYS A 457 13.97 -25.41 9.66
N ALA A 458 14.75 -24.36 9.40
CA ALA A 458 15.20 -23.42 10.43
C ALA A 458 14.04 -22.66 11.07
N TRP A 459 13.13 -22.13 10.26
CA TRP A 459 11.91 -21.47 10.72
C TRP A 459 11.05 -22.39 11.58
N SER A 460 10.73 -23.60 11.10
CA SER A 460 9.95 -24.57 11.88
C SER A 460 10.65 -25.03 13.16
N SER A 461 12.00 -25.04 13.18
CA SER A 461 12.72 -25.34 14.42
C SER A 461 12.68 -24.19 15.42
N MET A 462 12.85 -22.94 14.95
CA MET A 462 12.81 -21.76 15.81
C MET A 462 11.45 -21.64 16.51
N ASP A 463 10.36 -21.81 15.75
CA ASP A 463 9.00 -21.74 16.29
C ASP A 463 8.69 -22.82 17.34
N ARG A 464 9.35 -23.99 17.28
CA ARG A 464 9.22 -25.05 18.30
C ARG A 464 9.97 -24.76 19.59
N HIS A 465 11.04 -23.94 19.54
CA HIS A 465 11.89 -23.64 20.70
C HIS A 465 11.48 -22.37 21.45
N ILE A 466 10.70 -21.49 20.82
CA ILE A 466 10.18 -20.29 21.50
C ILE A 466 9.19 -20.74 22.59
N LEU A 467 9.54 -20.49 23.85
CA LEU A 467 8.75 -20.91 25.01
C LEU A 467 7.30 -20.37 24.93
N PRO A 468 6.27 -21.22 25.14
CA PRO A 468 4.87 -20.82 25.08
C PRO A 468 4.51 -19.61 25.95
N ARG A 469 5.28 -19.37 27.04
CA ARG A 469 5.04 -18.28 27.98
C ARG A 469 5.33 -16.88 27.43
N ARG A 470 6.08 -16.72 26.34
CA ARG A 470 6.41 -15.40 25.77
C ARG A 470 5.57 -15.03 24.55
N ARG A 471 4.81 -15.96 23.99
CA ARG A 471 3.99 -15.72 22.80
C ARG A 471 2.53 -15.51 23.19
N THR A 472 2.12 -14.25 23.27
CA THR A 472 0.72 -13.85 23.13
C THR A 472 0.30 -14.10 21.68
N GLY A 473 -0.01 -15.36 21.35
CA GLY A 473 -0.40 -15.83 20.01
C GLY A 473 0.67 -16.68 19.31
N LYS A 474 0.25 -17.78 18.67
CA LYS A 474 1.11 -18.70 17.91
C LYS A 474 1.56 -18.09 16.57
N LYS A 475 2.25 -16.95 16.61
CA LYS A 475 2.73 -16.31 15.38
C LYS A 475 3.91 -17.08 14.80
N SER A 476 3.89 -17.41 13.52
CA SER A 476 5.04 -18.02 12.83
C SER A 476 6.19 -17.03 12.68
N THR A 477 7.44 -17.49 12.80
CA THR A 477 8.64 -16.64 12.63
C THR A 477 8.69 -15.99 11.25
N GLN A 478 8.13 -16.62 10.22
CA GLN A 478 8.11 -16.13 8.84
C GLN A 478 6.73 -15.70 8.35
N GLN A 479 6.73 -14.93 7.27
CA GLN A 479 5.61 -14.72 6.38
C GLN A 479 6.10 -14.89 4.94
N ILE A 480 5.44 -15.75 4.19
CA ILE A 480 5.66 -15.99 2.77
C ILE A 480 4.45 -15.46 2.03
N ILE A 481 4.69 -14.66 0.99
CA ILE A 481 3.68 -14.28 0.00
C ILE A 481 4.27 -14.60 -1.37
N VAL A 482 3.49 -15.30 -2.21
CA VAL A 482 3.95 -15.74 -3.53
C VAL A 482 3.40 -14.87 -4.65
N ASP A 483 4.10 -14.87 -5.77
CA ASP A 483 3.58 -14.36 -7.03
C ASP A 483 2.56 -15.34 -7.61
N SER A 484 1.55 -14.79 -8.28
CA SER A 484 0.68 -15.53 -9.20
C SER A 484 1.54 -16.10 -10.33
N SER A 485 1.61 -17.42 -10.41
CA SER A 485 2.50 -18.12 -11.34
C SER A 485 1.83 -19.38 -11.85
N ALA A 486 2.08 -19.72 -13.12
CA ALA A 486 1.61 -20.98 -13.70
C ALA A 486 2.20 -22.22 -13.01
N LEU A 487 3.32 -22.06 -12.29
CA LEU A 487 3.97 -23.14 -11.55
C LEU A 487 3.23 -23.50 -10.26
N LEU A 488 2.44 -22.57 -9.71
CA LEU A 488 1.75 -22.73 -8.45
C LEU A 488 0.26 -23.02 -8.72
N PRO A 489 -0.25 -24.20 -8.36
CA PRO A 489 -1.66 -24.48 -8.54
C PRO A 489 -2.48 -23.59 -7.61
N PHE A 490 -3.61 -23.08 -8.10
CA PHE A 490 -4.53 -22.23 -7.33
C PHE A 490 -4.98 -22.90 -6.02
N SER A 491 -4.93 -24.23 -5.95
CA SER A 491 -5.24 -25.02 -4.76
C SER A 491 -4.32 -24.76 -3.57
N LEU A 492 -3.14 -24.14 -3.75
CA LEU A 492 -2.30 -23.72 -2.63
C LEU A 492 -2.93 -22.60 -1.79
N PHE A 493 -3.88 -21.85 -2.38
CA PHE A 493 -4.49 -20.66 -1.78
C PHE A 493 -5.99 -20.82 -1.57
N THR A 494 -6.52 -22.06 -1.52
CA THR A 494 -7.97 -22.29 -1.42
C THR A 494 -8.62 -21.54 -0.27
N ASP A 495 -7.86 -21.28 0.80
CA ASP A 495 -8.37 -20.71 2.03
C ASP A 495 -8.24 -19.18 2.09
N ASP A 496 -7.43 -18.56 1.20
CA ASP A 496 -7.22 -17.12 1.21
C ASP A 496 -7.03 -16.54 -0.21
N PRO A 497 -8.05 -15.87 -0.77
CA PRO A 497 -7.95 -15.26 -2.09
C PRO A 497 -7.00 -14.06 -2.13
N THR A 498 -6.66 -13.49 -0.97
CA THR A 498 -5.71 -12.38 -0.90
C THR A 498 -4.27 -12.86 -1.01
N GLN A 499 -4.00 -14.17 -0.85
CA GLN A 499 -2.65 -14.73 -0.72
C GLN A 499 -1.87 -14.23 0.52
N ASP A 500 -2.49 -13.43 1.40
CA ASP A 500 -1.89 -12.96 2.65
C ASP A 500 -2.17 -13.96 3.78
N ILE A 501 -1.62 -15.16 3.64
CA ILE A 501 -1.80 -16.23 4.64
C ILE A 501 -1.34 -15.73 6.01
N PRO A 502 -2.18 -15.81 7.06
CA PRO A 502 -1.81 -15.36 8.39
C PRO A 502 -0.54 -16.05 8.91
N ARG A 503 0.25 -15.33 9.72
CA ARG A 503 1.50 -15.82 10.31
C ARG A 503 1.23 -16.88 11.37
N ASP A 504 0.87 -18.09 10.98
CA ASP A 504 0.66 -19.24 11.86
C ASP A 504 1.15 -20.54 11.19
N GLU A 505 0.71 -21.71 11.66
CA GLU A 505 1.10 -23.02 11.10
C GLU A 505 0.80 -23.14 9.59
N ARG A 506 -0.13 -22.35 9.04
CA ARG A 506 -0.37 -22.28 7.60
C ARG A 506 0.87 -21.80 6.83
N GLN A 507 1.69 -20.91 7.39
CA GLN A 507 2.95 -20.48 6.76
C GLN A 507 3.98 -21.62 6.68
N HIS A 508 4.04 -22.48 7.69
CA HIS A 508 4.89 -23.69 7.64
C HIS A 508 4.40 -24.70 6.61
N ARG A 509 3.07 -24.88 6.53
CA ARG A 509 2.46 -25.76 5.50
C ARG A 509 2.72 -25.24 4.10
N LEU A 510 2.50 -23.95 3.84
CA LEU A 510 2.82 -23.32 2.57
C LEU A 510 4.30 -23.53 2.21
N ALA A 511 5.22 -23.28 3.13
CA ALA A 511 6.64 -23.48 2.89
C ALA A 511 6.98 -24.93 2.49
N ALA A 512 6.44 -25.92 3.20
CA ALA A 512 6.66 -27.33 2.91
C ALA A 512 6.02 -27.77 1.57
N GLU A 513 4.84 -27.24 1.24
CA GLU A 513 4.15 -27.50 -0.03
C GLU A 513 4.92 -26.91 -1.22
N LEU A 514 5.47 -25.69 -1.09
CA LEU A 514 6.33 -25.09 -2.11
C LEU A 514 7.53 -25.98 -2.44
N VAL A 515 8.27 -26.42 -1.40
CA VAL A 515 9.41 -27.36 -1.56
C VAL A 515 8.99 -28.64 -2.26
N THR A 516 7.87 -29.24 -1.83
CA THR A 516 7.36 -30.49 -2.39
C THR A 516 6.98 -30.32 -3.87
N LEU A 517 6.25 -29.26 -4.20
CA LEU A 517 5.77 -28.99 -5.55
C LEU A 517 6.91 -28.74 -6.53
N CYS A 518 7.88 -27.90 -6.17
CA CYS A 518 9.02 -27.61 -7.03
C CYS A 518 9.91 -28.84 -7.19
N SER A 519 10.14 -29.61 -6.11
CA SER A 519 10.93 -30.85 -6.19
C SER A 519 10.32 -31.88 -7.15
N ARG A 520 8.99 -32.01 -7.16
CA ARG A 520 8.27 -32.89 -8.11
C ARG A 520 8.43 -32.45 -9.57
N GLN A 521 8.68 -31.17 -9.81
CA GLN A 521 8.93 -30.60 -11.12
C GLN A 521 10.44 -30.55 -11.46
N GLY A 522 11.31 -31.07 -10.58
CA GLY A 522 12.77 -31.00 -10.77
C GLY A 522 13.35 -29.59 -10.61
N LEU A 523 12.63 -28.68 -9.94
CA LEU A 523 13.02 -27.30 -9.73
C LEU A 523 13.61 -27.09 -8.33
N SER A 524 14.70 -26.32 -8.26
CA SER A 524 15.33 -25.94 -6.99
C SER A 524 14.88 -24.54 -6.56
N ILE A 525 14.43 -24.40 -5.32
CA ILE A 525 13.98 -23.13 -4.74
C ILE A 525 15.05 -22.57 -3.81
N TYR A 526 15.28 -21.28 -3.91
CA TYR A 526 16.24 -20.54 -3.13
C TYR A 526 15.63 -19.25 -2.57
N VAL A 527 16.29 -18.70 -1.56
CA VAL A 527 16.02 -17.36 -1.04
C VAL A 527 17.25 -16.50 -1.25
N LEU A 528 17.10 -15.39 -1.97
CA LEU A 528 18.07 -14.30 -2.04
C LEU A 528 17.82 -13.37 -0.85
N LEU A 529 18.81 -13.16 0.01
CA LEU A 529 18.71 -12.24 1.14
C LEU A 529 18.79 -10.79 0.64
N LEU A 530 17.65 -10.09 0.61
CA LEU A 530 17.55 -8.74 0.10
C LEU A 530 18.16 -7.72 1.05
N GLY A 531 17.83 -7.86 2.33
CA GLY A 531 18.24 -6.92 3.34
C GLY A 531 17.71 -7.25 4.72
N ARG A 532 18.09 -6.39 5.65
CA ARG A 532 17.71 -6.43 7.05
C ARG A 532 17.14 -5.10 7.46
N PHE A 533 16.12 -5.15 8.30
CA PHE A 533 15.60 -4.01 9.02
C PHE A 533 15.92 -4.15 10.51
N SER A 534 16.31 -3.05 11.13
CA SER A 534 16.58 -2.94 12.58
C SER A 534 16.00 -1.63 13.10
N ASP A 535 15.12 -1.71 14.10
CA ASP A 535 14.70 -0.55 14.87
C ASP A 535 15.48 -0.47 16.18
N ASP A 536 16.72 0.01 16.10
CA ASP A 536 17.59 0.12 17.27
C ASP A 536 17.26 1.36 18.13
N GLN A 537 16.39 2.26 17.67
CA GLN A 537 16.18 3.58 18.28
C GLN A 537 14.92 3.68 19.15
N HIS A 538 14.00 2.71 19.11
CA HIS A 538 12.74 2.82 19.86
C HIS A 538 12.65 1.93 21.11
N THR A 539 12.88 2.55 22.26
CA THR A 539 12.43 2.08 23.57
C THR A 539 10.90 2.12 23.66
N GLU A 540 10.22 0.96 23.55
CA GLU A 540 8.85 0.57 23.99
C GLU A 540 7.61 1.51 23.83
N GLY A 541 7.74 2.79 23.49
CA GLY A 541 6.68 3.80 23.68
C GLY A 541 5.94 4.23 22.41
N TRP A 542 6.63 4.38 21.29
CA TRP A 542 6.03 5.01 20.09
C TRP A 542 5.06 4.09 19.36
N TRP A 543 5.36 2.78 19.32
CA TRP A 543 4.48 1.75 18.78
C TRP A 543 3.07 1.77 19.40
N LYS A 544 2.97 2.10 20.68
CA LYS A 544 1.68 2.20 21.39
C LYS A 544 0.91 3.47 21.03
N LEU A 545 1.60 4.55 20.66
CA LEU A 545 0.99 5.84 20.30
C LEU A 545 0.48 5.86 18.86
N ALA A 546 1.08 5.08 17.96
CA ALA A 546 0.62 4.96 16.56
C ALA A 546 -0.67 4.13 16.39
N GLY A 547 -1.37 3.78 17.48
CA GLY A 547 -2.65 3.05 17.43
C GLY A 547 -2.54 1.59 17.00
N GLY A 548 -1.34 1.09 16.70
CA GLY A 548 -1.10 -0.32 16.36
C GLY A 548 -1.20 -1.22 17.59
N SER A 549 -2.42 -1.50 18.06
CA SER A 549 -2.69 -2.33 19.24
C SER A 549 -2.25 -3.81 19.10
N ASN A 550 -1.77 -4.22 17.92
CA ASN A 550 -1.30 -5.57 17.62
C ASN A 550 -0.06 -5.54 16.72
N SER A 551 1.14 -5.22 17.24
CA SER A 551 2.35 -5.41 16.45
C SER A 551 2.47 -6.90 16.09
N GLU A 552 2.34 -7.21 14.81
CA GLU A 552 2.50 -8.59 14.31
C GLU A 552 3.93 -9.09 14.49
N PHE A 553 4.88 -8.18 14.67
CA PHE A 553 6.27 -8.45 15.01
C PHE A 553 6.52 -8.09 16.47
N ASN A 554 7.11 -9.04 17.20
CA ASN A 554 7.61 -8.82 18.55
C ASN A 554 9.12 -8.52 18.55
N GLY A 555 9.79 -8.60 17.38
CA GLY A 555 11.20 -8.29 17.25
C GLY A 555 11.45 -6.97 16.56
N ASP A 556 12.40 -6.20 17.10
CA ASP A 556 12.92 -4.96 16.52
C ASP A 556 13.71 -5.22 15.21
N ARG A 557 13.86 -6.48 14.81
CA ARG A 557 14.73 -6.92 13.72
C ARG A 557 14.08 -7.98 12.86
N PHE A 558 14.10 -7.79 11.54
CA PHE A 558 13.66 -8.80 10.59
C PHE A 558 14.53 -8.80 9.33
N ASN A 559 14.62 -9.96 8.70
CA ASN A 559 15.25 -10.13 7.40
C ASN A 559 14.18 -10.25 6.32
N ILE A 560 14.54 -9.83 5.11
CA ILE A 560 13.69 -9.83 3.93
C ILE A 560 14.40 -10.62 2.84
N GLY A 561 13.68 -11.53 2.20
CA GLY A 561 14.19 -12.38 1.13
C GLY A 561 13.28 -12.41 -0.09
N LEU A 562 13.89 -12.64 -1.24
CA LEU A 562 13.21 -12.91 -2.51
C LEU A 562 13.27 -14.42 -2.78
N ILE A 563 12.12 -15.04 -3.01
CA ILE A 563 12.03 -16.47 -3.30
C ILE A 563 12.25 -16.64 -4.80
N LEU A 564 13.25 -17.44 -5.16
CA LEU A 564 13.70 -17.64 -6.54
C LEU A 564 13.67 -19.12 -6.90
N ILE A 565 13.41 -19.40 -8.17
CA ILE A 565 13.59 -20.71 -8.79
C ILE A 565 14.76 -20.62 -9.76
N GLN A 566 15.71 -21.54 -9.65
CA GLN A 566 16.79 -21.67 -10.62
C GLN A 566 16.32 -22.52 -11.80
N LYS A 567 16.47 -22.01 -13.03
CA LYS A 567 16.19 -22.78 -14.24
C LYS A 567 17.40 -23.62 -14.66
N THR A 568 17.22 -24.45 -15.70
CA THR A 568 18.22 -25.41 -16.20
C THR A 568 19.59 -24.80 -16.51
N ASN A 569 19.65 -23.50 -16.83
CA ASN A 569 20.89 -22.74 -16.90
C ASN A 569 21.14 -22.03 -15.57
N ALA A 570 22.29 -22.26 -14.96
CA ALA A 570 22.63 -21.82 -13.60
C ALA A 570 22.51 -20.30 -13.37
N GLU A 571 22.46 -19.51 -14.44
CA GLU A 571 22.44 -18.04 -14.41
C GLU A 571 21.04 -17.42 -14.52
N VAL A 572 20.00 -18.18 -14.88
CA VAL A 572 18.66 -17.65 -15.13
C VAL A 572 17.71 -18.04 -13.99
N TRP A 573 17.03 -17.03 -13.44
CA TRP A 573 16.22 -17.14 -12.23
C TRP A 573 14.82 -16.59 -12.45
N SER A 574 13.82 -17.34 -12.02
CA SER A 574 12.44 -16.87 -11.98
C SER A 574 12.07 -16.48 -10.56
N ARG A 575 11.41 -15.34 -10.39
CA ARG A 575 10.85 -14.94 -9.10
C ARG A 575 9.59 -15.76 -8.78
N LEU A 576 9.46 -16.19 -7.54
CA LEU A 576 8.31 -16.93 -7.02
C LEU A 576 7.53 -16.16 -5.96
N GLY A 577 8.14 -15.17 -5.31
CA GLY A 577 7.51 -14.43 -4.22
C GLY A 577 8.51 -13.76 -3.30
N ILE A 578 8.05 -13.36 -2.12
CA ILE A 578 8.86 -12.77 -1.07
C ILE A 578 8.65 -13.52 0.25
N CYS A 579 9.65 -13.45 1.12
CA CYS A 579 9.53 -13.86 2.52
C CYS A 579 10.11 -12.82 3.46
N ILE A 580 9.50 -12.68 4.63
CA ILE A 580 9.96 -11.80 5.71
C ILE A 580 9.99 -12.64 6.98
N TRP A 581 11.05 -12.56 7.79
CA TRP A 581 11.13 -13.33 9.03
C TRP A 581 11.79 -12.58 10.18
N ASP A 582 11.29 -12.85 11.38
CA ASP A 582 11.70 -12.21 12.63
C ASP A 582 13.05 -12.75 13.14
N LEU A 583 13.89 -11.87 13.68
CA LEU A 583 15.18 -12.18 14.31
C LEU A 583 15.19 -11.90 15.83
N GLY A 584 14.18 -11.21 16.38
CA GLY A 584 14.17 -10.68 17.75
C GLY A 584 13.96 -11.71 18.86
N GLN A 585 13.71 -12.98 18.54
CA GLN A 585 13.46 -14.04 19.52
C GLN A 585 14.54 -15.12 19.47
N THR A 586 15.80 -14.73 19.59
CA THR A 586 16.90 -15.69 19.72
C THR A 586 16.78 -16.44 21.05
N ALA A 587 16.42 -17.71 21.02
CA ALA A 587 16.46 -18.57 22.20
C ALA A 587 17.91 -18.66 22.74
N SER A 588 18.10 -18.64 24.05
CA SER A 588 19.40 -18.86 24.68
C SER A 588 19.76 -20.36 24.67
N GLY A 589 20.67 -20.78 23.79
CA GLY A 589 21.11 -22.17 23.63
C GLY A 589 22.11 -22.34 22.47
N GLN A 590 22.89 -23.43 22.46
CA GLN A 590 23.85 -23.70 21.38
C GLN A 590 23.16 -24.04 20.05
N ASN A 591 22.11 -24.86 20.06
CA ASN A 591 21.35 -25.19 18.84
C ASN A 591 20.64 -23.98 18.25
N SER A 592 20.19 -23.05 19.11
CA SER A 592 19.62 -21.79 18.64
C SER A 592 20.69 -20.87 18.06
N ALA A 593 21.94 -20.88 18.54
CA ALA A 593 23.01 -20.09 17.93
C ALA A 593 23.22 -20.42 16.45
N LEU A 594 23.33 -21.71 16.09
CA LEU A 594 23.48 -22.12 14.68
C LEU A 594 22.27 -21.72 13.82
N GLN A 595 21.06 -21.85 14.37
CA GLN A 595 19.83 -21.44 13.68
C GLN A 595 19.74 -19.93 13.54
N ASN A 596 20.19 -19.17 14.53
CA ASN A 596 20.26 -17.73 14.48
C ASN A 596 21.26 -17.30 13.40
N ASP A 597 22.46 -17.88 13.34
CA ASP A 597 23.44 -17.58 12.30
C ASP A 597 22.87 -17.84 10.89
N LEU A 598 22.12 -18.93 10.73
CA LEU A 598 21.44 -19.24 9.49
C LEU A 598 20.34 -18.22 9.18
N LEU A 599 19.45 -17.91 10.13
CA LEU A 599 18.36 -16.96 9.91
C LEU A 599 18.86 -15.53 9.72
N GLU A 600 20.01 -15.18 10.30
CA GLU A 600 20.64 -13.88 10.13
C GLU A 600 21.31 -13.71 8.77
N GLY A 601 21.66 -14.79 8.06
CA GLY A 601 22.42 -14.71 6.82
C GLY A 601 23.94 -14.88 6.99
N ASN A 602 24.38 -15.39 8.15
CA ASN A 602 25.79 -15.54 8.51
C ASN A 602 26.31 -16.98 8.36
N ALA A 603 25.43 -17.99 8.33
CA ALA A 603 25.83 -19.38 8.17
C ALA A 603 26.45 -19.67 6.78
N ASN A 604 27.28 -20.71 6.71
CA ASN A 604 27.95 -21.16 5.48
C ASN A 604 27.00 -21.62 4.37
N ASP A 605 25.74 -21.92 4.70
CA ASP A 605 24.69 -22.26 3.74
C ASP A 605 24.33 -21.07 2.82
N TRP A 606 24.62 -19.84 3.25
CA TRP A 606 24.47 -18.64 2.45
C TRP A 606 25.67 -18.46 1.53
N LYS A 607 25.48 -18.75 0.25
CA LYS A 607 26.52 -18.61 -0.78
C LYS A 607 26.36 -17.28 -1.51
N LEU A 608 27.47 -16.60 -1.80
CA LEU A 608 27.43 -15.43 -2.66
C LEU A 608 27.22 -15.90 -4.11
N LEU A 609 26.20 -15.39 -4.79
CA LEU A 609 25.86 -15.76 -6.15
C LEU A 609 25.36 -14.55 -6.93
N SER A 610 25.51 -14.61 -8.25
CA SER A 610 24.91 -13.66 -9.19
C SER A 610 23.96 -14.36 -10.15
N GLY A 611 22.89 -13.68 -10.55
CA GLY A 611 21.89 -14.23 -11.46
C GLY A 611 21.18 -13.17 -12.28
N LEU A 612 20.58 -13.60 -13.39
CA LEU A 612 19.71 -12.81 -14.25
C LEU A 612 18.25 -13.19 -13.99
N PHE A 613 17.38 -12.19 -13.85
CA PHE A 613 15.95 -12.40 -13.81
C PHE A 613 15.42 -12.71 -15.20
N GLU A 614 14.64 -13.77 -15.28
CA GLU A 614 14.01 -14.22 -16.52
C GLU A 614 12.81 -13.39 -16.94
#